data_AF-A0A1E7WJM8-F1
#
_entry.id   AF-A0A1E7WJM8-F1
#
_cell.length_a   1.000
_cell.length_b   1.000
_cell.length_c   1.000
_cell.angle_alpha   90.00
_cell.angle_beta   90.00
_cell.angle_gamma   90.00
#
_symmetry.space_group_name_H-M   'P 1'
#
loop_
_entity.id
_entity.type
_entity.pdbx_description
1 polymer ?
#
loop_
_entity_poly.entity_id
_entity_poly.type
_entity_poly.pdbx_seq_one_letter_code
_entity_poly.pdbx_strand_id
1 'polypeptide(L)'
;MIAVSSFSFWEIALLVKRNRLKLSCAAAKWIGVIEALDCTFSVPVDTNIAVASVELPAGFHQDPADRIIVATAITMNIPLVTVDQKIRAYPHVQTIW
;
A
#
# COMPACT_ATOMS: atom_id res chain seq x y z
N MET A 1 -1.91 8.93 13.82
CA MET A 1 -1.27 9.16 12.51
C MET A 1 -1.44 7.91 11.68
N ILE A 2 -1.66 8.06 10.37
CA ILE A 2 -1.88 6.98 9.41
C ILE A 2 -0.80 7.10 8.33
N ALA A 3 -0.04 6.03 8.12
CA ALA A 3 0.92 5.95 7.04
C ALA A 3 0.24 5.33 5.81
N VAL A 4 0.48 5.88 4.63
CA VAL A 4 0.00 5.31 3.36
C VAL A 4 1.21 5.03 2.47
N SER A 5 1.36 3.78 2.02
CA SER A 5 2.41 3.46 1.05
C SER A 5 2.15 4.22 -0.24
N SER A 6 3.18 4.85 -0.82
CA SER A 6 3.05 5.51 -2.12
C SER A 6 2.63 4.53 -3.23
N PHE A 7 2.84 3.23 -3.02
CA PHE A 7 2.41 2.18 -3.94
C PHE A 7 0.89 1.95 -3.92
N SER A 8 0.21 2.23 -2.81
CA SER A 8 -1.26 2.28 -2.77
C SER A 8 -1.79 3.42 -3.64
N PHE A 9 -1.13 4.58 -3.65
CA PHE A 9 -1.48 5.68 -4.56
C PHE A 9 -1.20 5.34 -6.02
N TRP A 10 -0.09 4.64 -6.30
CA TRP A 10 0.19 4.11 -7.64
C TRP A 10 -0.92 3.18 -8.12
N GLU A 11 -1.39 2.26 -7.27
CA GLU A 11 -2.48 1.34 -7.62
C GLU A 11 -3.77 2.11 -7.92
N ILE A 12 -4.14 3.08 -7.10
CA ILE A 12 -5.31 3.95 -7.33
C ILE A 12 -5.19 4.67 -8.68
N ALA A 13 -4.04 5.29 -8.95
CA ALA A 13 -3.81 5.98 -10.22
C ALA A 13 -3.88 5.02 -11.42
N LEU A 14 -3.36 3.80 -11.28
CA LEU A 14 -3.43 2.75 -12.29
C LEU A 14 -4.87 2.29 -12.55
N LEU A 15 -5.67 2.08 -11.50
CA LEU A 15 -7.07 1.69 -11.61
C LEU A 15 -7.92 2.78 -12.27
N VAL A 16 -7.67 4.05 -11.94
CA VAL A 16 -8.29 5.20 -12.62
C VAL A 16 -7.91 5.24 -14.10
N LYS A 17 -6.61 5.10 -14.42
CA LYS A 17 -6.13 5.06 -15.81
C LYS A 17 -6.74 3.91 -16.62
N ARG A 18 -7.02 2.78 -15.97
CA ARG A 18 -7.68 1.61 -16.57
C ARG A 18 -9.21 1.70 -16.57
N ASN A 19 -9.82 2.83 -16.17
CA ASN A 19 -11.26 3.01 -16.00
C ASN A 19 -11.93 1.97 -15.08
N ARG A 20 -11.16 1.36 -14.17
CA ARG A 20 -11.66 0.40 -13.16
C ARG A 20 -12.09 1.08 -11.86
N LEU A 21 -11.66 2.32 -11.66
CA LEU A 21 -12.05 3.17 -10.54
C LEU A 21 -12.45 4.55 -11.09
N LYS A 22 -13.62 5.05 -10.69
CA LYS A 22 -14.07 6.41 -11.02
C LYS A 22 -13.91 7.29 -9.79
N LEU A 23 -13.07 8.32 -9.90
CA LEU A 23 -12.93 9.37 -8.91
C LEU A 23 -13.70 10.61 -9.35
N SER A 24 -14.09 11.46 -8.39
CA SER A 24 -14.76 12.74 -8.65
C SER A 24 -13.87 13.77 -9.35
N CYS A 25 -12.55 13.54 -9.37
CA CYS A 25 -11.56 14.38 -10.01
C CYS A 25 -10.35 13.55 -10.50
N ALA A 26 -9.37 14.21 -11.12
CA ALA A 26 -8.14 13.54 -11.55
C ALA A 26 -7.41 12.90 -10.35
N ALA A 27 -6.83 11.71 -10.55
CA ALA A 27 -6.17 10.95 -9.49
C ALA A 27 -5.10 11.76 -8.74
N ALA A 28 -4.28 12.54 -9.45
CA ALA A 28 -3.28 13.41 -8.83
C ALA A 28 -3.88 14.45 -7.87
N LYS A 29 -5.01 15.06 -8.26
CA LYS A 29 -5.72 16.02 -7.40
C LYS A 29 -6.32 15.32 -6.18
N TRP A 30 -6.88 14.13 -6.38
CA TRP A 30 -7.47 13.35 -5.30
C TRP A 30 -6.42 12.89 -4.28
N ILE A 31 -5.26 12.40 -4.74
CA ILE A 31 -4.12 12.02 -3.89
C ILE A 31 -3.61 13.23 -3.11
N GLY A 32 -3.45 14.39 -3.76
CA GLY A 32 -2.99 15.61 -3.09
C GLY A 32 -3.93 16.10 -1.98
N VAL A 33 -5.25 15.81 -2.07
CA VAL A 33 -6.19 16.10 -0.97
C VAL A 33 -5.93 15.19 0.22
N ILE A 34 -5.58 13.92 0.00
CA ILE A 34 -5.25 12.99 1.08
C ILE A 34 -3.94 13.41 1.74
N GLU A 35 -2.89 13.67 0.96
CA GLU A 35 -1.59 14.06 1.49
C GLU A 35 -1.62 15.39 2.27
N ALA A 36 -2.62 16.24 2.02
CA ALA A 36 -2.85 17.47 2.77
C ALA A 36 -3.54 17.28 4.13
N LEU A 37 -3.99 16.06 4.48
CA LEU A 37 -4.57 15.78 5.78
C LEU A 37 -3.46 15.65 6.84
N ASP A 38 -3.55 16.45 7.91
CA ASP A 38 -2.57 16.50 9.01
C ASP A 38 -2.28 15.15 9.67
N CYS A 39 -3.22 14.21 9.59
CA CYS A 39 -3.10 12.90 10.21
C CYS A 39 -2.51 11.82 9.28
N THR A 40 -2.20 12.15 8.02
CA THR A 40 -1.70 11.20 7.03
C THR A 40 -0.33 11.60 6.51
N PHE A 41 0.49 10.61 6.17
CA PHE A 41 1.73 10.85 5.44
C PHE A 41 2.01 9.71 4.46
N SER A 42 2.63 10.06 3.34
CA SER A 42 3.02 9.14 2.29
C SER A 42 4.38 8.51 2.60
N VAL A 43 4.48 7.19 2.50
CA VAL A 43 5.73 6.45 2.68
C VAL A 43 6.29 6.10 1.30
N PRO A 44 7.42 6.69 0.88
CA PRO A 44 8.06 6.34 -0.37
C PRO A 44 8.66 4.94 -0.30
N VAL A 45 8.64 4.23 -1.44
CA VAL A 45 9.33 2.94 -1.59
C VAL A 45 10.81 3.21 -1.81
N ASP A 46 11.62 2.88 -0.81
CA ASP A 46 13.08 2.94 -0.90
C ASP A 46 13.67 1.57 -1.32
N THR A 47 14.99 1.52 -1.43
CA THR A 47 15.72 0.28 -1.79
C THR A 47 15.46 -0.85 -0.80
N ASN A 48 15.33 -0.56 0.48
CA ASN A 48 15.12 -1.58 1.52
C ASN A 48 13.73 -2.20 1.36
N ILE A 49 12.69 -1.38 1.20
CA ILE A 49 11.32 -1.84 0.94
C ILE A 49 11.25 -2.62 -0.37
N ALA A 50 11.92 -2.15 -1.42
CA ALA A 50 11.94 -2.81 -2.72
C ALA A 50 12.54 -4.22 -2.63
N VAL A 51 13.68 -4.39 -1.96
CA VAL A 51 14.32 -5.70 -1.74
C VAL A 51 13.48 -6.57 -0.82
N ALA A 52 12.99 -6.03 0.30
CA ALA A 52 12.14 -6.77 1.24
C ALA A 52 10.85 -7.30 0.56
N SER A 53 10.30 -6.57 -0.43
CA SER A 53 9.12 -7.02 -1.18
C SER A 53 9.34 -8.31 -1.95
N VAL A 54 10.56 -8.56 -2.44
CA VAL A 54 10.90 -9.78 -3.18
C VAL A 54 11.33 -10.93 -2.27
N GLU A 55 11.76 -10.62 -1.05
CA GLU A 55 12.25 -11.56 -0.02
C GLU A 55 11.19 -11.97 1.01
N LEU A 56 9.92 -11.56 0.82
CA LEU A 56 8.83 -11.99 1.69
C LEU A 56 8.80 -13.53 1.85
N PRO A 57 8.67 -14.05 3.08
CA PRO A 57 8.49 -15.47 3.33
C PRO A 57 7.46 -16.16 2.44
N ALA A 58 7.68 -17.45 2.17
CA ALA A 58 6.85 -18.23 1.26
C ALA A 58 5.37 -18.23 1.68
N GLY A 59 4.47 -18.29 0.70
CA GLY A 59 3.02 -18.32 0.92
C GLY A 59 2.30 -16.98 0.72
N PHE A 60 3.03 -15.90 0.43
CA PHE A 60 2.43 -14.64 0.03
C PHE A 60 2.02 -14.64 -1.46
N HIS A 61 1.02 -13.84 -1.83
CA HIS A 61 0.52 -13.79 -3.20
C HIS A 61 1.47 -13.01 -4.14
N GLN A 62 1.32 -13.21 -5.46
CA GLN A 62 2.28 -12.71 -6.47
C GLN A 62 2.01 -11.29 -6.98
N ASP A 63 1.00 -10.57 -6.46
CA ASP A 63 0.74 -9.22 -6.97
C ASP A 63 1.83 -8.25 -6.48
N PRO A 64 2.54 -7.56 -7.39
CA PRO A 64 3.65 -6.70 -7.00
C PRO A 64 3.26 -5.56 -6.06
N ALA A 65 2.04 -5.05 -6.16
CA ALA A 65 1.61 -3.89 -5.41
C ALA A 65 1.45 -4.23 -3.93
N ASP A 66 0.70 -5.29 -3.63
CA ASP A 66 0.52 -5.69 -2.24
C ASP A 66 1.83 -6.20 -1.62
N ARG A 67 2.72 -6.82 -2.41
CA ARG A 67 4.06 -7.22 -1.92
C ARG A 67 4.84 -6.03 -1.40
N ILE A 68 4.81 -4.93 -2.15
CA ILE A 68 5.45 -3.68 -1.74
C ILE A 68 4.74 -3.07 -0.54
N ILE A 69 3.41 -3.08 -0.51
CA ILE A 69 2.62 -2.55 0.63
C ILE A 69 2.91 -3.34 1.91
N VAL A 70 2.92 -4.67 1.85
CA VAL A 70 3.23 -5.55 2.98
C VAL A 70 4.68 -5.40 3.42
N ALA A 71 5.62 -5.34 2.49
CA ALA A 71 7.01 -5.06 2.82
C ALA A 71 7.20 -3.69 3.47
N THR A 72 6.44 -2.67 3.05
CA THR A 72 6.43 -1.35 3.70
C THR A 72 5.99 -1.47 5.15
N ALA A 73 4.88 -2.16 5.41
CA ALA A 73 4.35 -2.36 6.77
C ALA A 73 5.33 -3.14 7.67
N ILE A 74 5.92 -4.22 7.16
CA ILE A 74 6.91 -5.03 7.88
C ILE A 74 8.17 -4.22 8.17
N THR A 75 8.71 -3.50 7.18
CA THR A 75 9.93 -2.69 7.32
C THR A 75 9.76 -1.58 8.36
N MET A 76 8.58 -0.97 8.40
CA MET A 76 8.24 0.07 9.38
C MET A 76 7.78 -0.49 10.73
N ASN A 77 7.60 -1.81 10.85
CA ASN A 77 7.04 -2.48 12.02
C ASN A 77 5.69 -1.88 12.46
N ILE A 78 4.78 -1.66 11.50
CA ILE A 78 3.43 -1.13 11.74
C ILE A 78 2.36 -2.11 11.26
N PRO A 79 1.16 -2.11 11.89
CA PRO A 79 0.06 -2.92 11.41
C PRO A 79 -0.48 -2.40 10.06
N LEU A 80 -0.84 -3.32 9.17
CA LEU A 80 -1.42 -3.03 7.87
C LEU A 80 -2.94 -3.06 7.91
N VAL A 81 -3.59 -1.97 7.49
CA VAL A 81 -5.04 -1.94 7.30
C VAL A 81 -5.38 -2.52 5.93
N THR A 82 -6.12 -3.63 5.88
CA THR A 82 -6.47 -4.27 4.61
C THR A 82 -7.74 -5.12 4.67
N VAL A 83 -8.54 -5.06 3.61
CA VAL A 83 -9.73 -5.90 3.37
C VAL A 83 -9.32 -7.33 2.99
N ASP A 84 -8.12 -7.48 2.41
CA ASP A 84 -7.69 -8.68 1.71
C ASP A 84 -7.48 -9.85 2.68
N GLN A 85 -8.22 -10.93 2.48
CA GLN A 85 -8.17 -12.10 3.34
C GLN A 85 -6.84 -12.86 3.24
N LYS A 86 -6.16 -12.84 2.08
CA LYS A 86 -4.86 -13.49 1.90
C LYS A 86 -3.78 -12.75 2.67
N ILE A 87 -3.81 -11.41 2.65
CA ILE A 87 -2.89 -10.61 3.45
C ILE A 87 -3.17 -10.79 4.94
N ARG A 88 -4.44 -10.82 5.36
CA ARG A 88 -4.80 -11.08 6.77
C ARG A 88 -4.45 -12.48 7.25
N ALA A 89 -4.46 -13.47 6.37
CA ALA A 89 -4.02 -14.82 6.68
C ALA A 89 -2.49 -14.98 6.68
N TYR A 90 -1.74 -13.96 6.26
CA TYR A 90 -0.29 -14.00 6.18
C TYR A 90 0.32 -13.73 7.57
N PRO A 91 1.00 -14.72 8.19
CA PRO A 91 1.41 -14.64 9.59
C PRO A 91 2.56 -13.66 9.85
N HIS A 92 3.24 -13.19 8.80
CA HIS A 92 4.41 -12.34 8.92
C HIS A 92 4.09 -10.84 8.91
N VAL A 93 2.81 -10.46 8.87
CA VAL A 93 2.37 -9.06 8.97
C VAL A 93 1.18 -8.95 9.93
N GLN A 94 1.25 -7.97 10.84
CA GLN A 94 0.09 -7.65 11.69
C GLN A 94 -0.93 -6.88 10.85
N THR A 95 -2.21 -7.23 10.98
CA THR A 95 -3.29 -6.57 10.22
C THR A 95 -4.38 -6.03 11.12
N ILE A 96 -5.03 -4.96 10.66
CA ILE A 96 -6.21 -4.33 11.29
C ILE A 96 -7.32 -4.26 10.23
N TRP A 97 -8.58 -4.47 10.64
CA TRP A 97 -9.77 -4.38 9.80
C TRP A 97 -10.80 -3.44 10.41
#